data_AF-A0A7K3DXV9-F1
#
_entry.id   AF-A0A7K3DXV9-F1
#
_cell.length_a   1.000
_cell.length_b   1.000
_cell.length_c   1.000
_cell.angle_alpha   90.00
_cell.angle_beta   90.00
_cell.angle_gamma   90.00
#
_symmetry.space_group_name_H-M   'P 1'
#
loop_
_entity.id
_entity.type
_entity.pdbx_description
1 polymer ?
#
loop_
_entity_poly.entity_id
_entity_poly.type
_entity_poly.pdbx_seq_one_letter_code
_entity_poly.pdbx_strand_id
1 'polypeptide(L)'
;QDRFWFLWDELSQGALGAVVLADTRRLEDCFPAVDYFEHRRIPFVVAVNCFAGARAHGEQDVARALDLDSGTPVVLCDAREKDSGKEVLIRLVEYAGRMYTARLLDSVG
;
A
#
# COMPACT_ATOMS: atom_id res chain seq x y z
N GLN A 1 -2.68 -17.12 10.83
CA GLN A 1 -3.73 -17.54 9.87
C GLN A 1 -3.07 -17.52 8.50
N ASP A 2 -2.73 -18.68 7.93
CA ASP A 2 -1.95 -18.81 6.67
C ASP A 2 -2.77 -19.33 5.49
N ARG A 3 -4.10 -19.13 5.49
CA ARG A 3 -4.99 -19.87 4.58
C ARG A 3 -5.30 -19.16 3.26
N PHE A 4 -4.74 -17.97 3.01
CA PHE A 4 -5.09 -17.16 1.84
C PHE A 4 -3.92 -16.66 1.00
N TRP A 5 -2.68 -17.08 1.30
CA TRP A 5 -1.50 -16.71 0.51
C TRP A 5 -1.61 -17.06 -0.98
N PHE A 6 -2.18 -18.23 -1.29
CA PHE A 6 -2.41 -18.64 -2.68
C PHE A 6 -3.33 -17.67 -3.45
N LEU A 7 -4.33 -17.09 -2.78
CA LEU A 7 -5.24 -16.14 -3.40
C LEU A 7 -4.52 -14.84 -3.81
N TRP A 8 -3.47 -14.46 -3.07
CA TRP A 8 -2.74 -13.23 -3.37
C TRP A 8 -1.91 -13.37 -4.64
N ASP A 9 -1.34 -14.55 -4.90
CA ASP A 9 -0.66 -14.85 -6.16
C ASP A 9 -1.62 -14.68 -7.34
N GLU A 10 -2.82 -15.26 -7.26
CA GLU A 10 -3.84 -15.14 -8.30
C GLU A 10 -4.35 -13.70 -8.48
N LEU A 11 -4.66 -12.99 -7.38
CA LEU A 11 -5.18 -11.62 -7.45
C LEU A 11 -4.13 -10.61 -7.91
N SER A 12 -2.86 -10.85 -7.60
CA SER A 12 -1.77 -9.95 -7.96
C SER A 12 -1.31 -10.11 -9.41
N GLN A 13 -1.67 -11.21 -10.06
CA GLN A 13 -1.27 -11.46 -11.44
C GLN A 13 -1.87 -10.43 -12.39
N GLY A 14 -1.00 -9.65 -13.06
CA GLY A 14 -1.41 -8.61 -13.99
C GLY A 14 -1.94 -7.33 -13.33
N ALA A 15 -1.91 -7.23 -12.00
CA ALA A 15 -2.27 -6.01 -11.30
C ALA A 15 -1.24 -4.90 -11.57
N LEU A 16 -1.72 -3.68 -11.77
CA LEU A 16 -0.87 -2.48 -11.84
C LEU A 16 -0.19 -2.18 -10.49
N GLY A 17 -0.85 -2.56 -9.40
CA GLY A 17 -0.40 -2.36 -8.04
C GLY A 17 -1.49 -2.70 -7.04
N ALA A 18 -1.21 -2.48 -5.76
CA ALA A 18 -2.11 -2.84 -4.67
C ALA A 18 -2.31 -1.70 -3.66
N VAL A 19 -3.43 -1.76 -2.93
CA VAL A 19 -3.67 -0.91 -1.75
C VAL A 19 -3.66 -1.80 -0.52
N VAL A 20 -2.79 -1.52 0.43
CA VAL A 20 -2.81 -2.12 1.77
C VAL A 20 -3.64 -1.19 2.66
N LEU A 21 -4.89 -1.57 2.94
CA LEU A 21 -5.77 -0.81 3.83
C LEU A 21 -5.45 -1.15 5.29
N ALA A 22 -4.76 -0.24 5.98
CA ALA A 22 -4.28 -0.42 7.34
C ALA A 22 -5.26 0.15 8.38
N ASP A 23 -5.48 -0.61 9.45
CA ASP A 23 -6.15 -0.13 10.68
C ASP A 23 -5.08 0.17 11.72
N THR A 24 -5.02 1.41 12.23
CA THR A 24 -4.01 1.83 13.21
C THR A 24 -4.09 1.06 14.54
N ARG A 25 -5.22 0.39 14.83
CA ARG A 25 -5.38 -0.44 16.02
C ARG A 25 -4.74 -1.82 15.89
N ARG A 26 -4.49 -2.27 14.66
CA ARG A 26 -4.01 -3.61 14.32
C ARG A 26 -3.03 -3.53 13.16
N LEU A 27 -2.06 -2.63 13.29
CA LEU A 27 -1.13 -2.31 12.22
C LEU A 27 -0.28 -3.54 11.85
N GLU A 28 -0.04 -4.43 12.80
CA GLU A 28 0.72 -5.67 12.60
C GLU A 28 0.10 -6.66 11.61
N ASP A 29 -1.22 -6.58 11.40
CA ASP A 29 -1.89 -7.42 10.40
C ASP A 29 -1.50 -7.04 8.95
N CYS A 30 -0.88 -5.88 8.76
CA CYS A 30 -0.42 -5.41 7.46
C CYS A 30 0.97 -5.92 7.08
N PHE A 31 1.81 -6.35 8.03
CA PHE A 31 3.18 -6.82 7.72
C PHE A 31 3.20 -7.91 6.63
N PRO A 32 2.34 -8.95 6.67
CA PRO A 32 2.33 -9.96 5.62
C PRO A 32 2.04 -9.39 4.22
N ALA A 33 1.16 -8.38 4.12
CA ALA A 33 0.83 -7.71 2.86
C ALA A 33 1.98 -6.86 2.34
N VAL A 34 2.61 -6.08 3.23
CA VAL A 34 3.78 -5.26 2.91
C VAL A 34 4.90 -6.16 2.38
N ASP A 35 5.29 -7.18 3.16
CA ASP A 35 6.34 -8.12 2.79
C ASP A 35 6.08 -8.75 1.42
N TYR A 36 4.84 -9.17 1.16
CA TYR A 36 4.46 -9.80 -0.10
C TYR A 36 4.69 -8.89 -1.31
N PHE A 37 4.20 -7.64 -1.25
CA PHE A 37 4.31 -6.71 -2.37
C PHE A 37 5.74 -6.21 -2.56
N GLU A 38 6.50 -6.02 -1.48
CA GLU A 38 7.92 -5.65 -1.52
C GLU A 38 8.76 -6.74 -2.18
N HIS A 39 8.67 -7.99 -1.71
CA HIS A 39 9.43 -9.10 -2.27
C HIS A 39 9.13 -9.35 -3.75
N ARG A 40 7.88 -9.17 -4.18
CA ARG A 40 7.48 -9.30 -5.59
C ARG A 40 7.69 -8.04 -6.41
N ARG A 41 8.15 -6.96 -5.78
CA ARG A 41 8.33 -5.64 -6.37
C ARG A 41 7.04 -5.17 -7.08
N ILE A 42 5.89 -5.44 -6.49
CA ILE A 42 4.61 -4.95 -7.00
C ILE A 42 4.39 -3.56 -6.40
N PRO A 43 4.08 -2.51 -7.19
CA PRO A 43 3.83 -1.20 -6.63
C PRO A 43 2.64 -1.25 -5.66
N PHE A 44 2.78 -0.66 -4.47
CA PHE A 44 1.67 -0.57 -3.53
C PHE A 44 1.68 0.74 -2.77
N VAL A 45 0.53 1.07 -2.19
CA VAL A 45 0.38 2.18 -1.24
C VAL A 45 -0.25 1.66 0.04
N VAL A 46 0.08 2.27 1.18
CA VAL A 46 -0.58 1.99 2.46
C VAL A 46 -1.63 3.06 2.70
N ALA A 47 -2.90 2.66 2.73
CA ALA A 47 -4.01 3.53 3.04
C ALA A 47 -4.40 3.34 4.51
N VAL A 48 -4.19 4.35 5.35
CA VAL A 48 -4.48 4.30 6.79
C VAL A 48 -5.92 4.71 7.02
N ASN A 49 -6.76 3.76 7.38
CA ASN A 49 -8.19 3.98 7.56
C ASN A 49 -8.48 4.66 8.91
N CYS A 50 -8.74 5.96 8.87
CA CYS A 50 -9.02 6.84 9.99
C CYS A 50 -10.54 7.01 10.18
N PHE A 51 -11.19 6.08 10.88
CA PHE A 51 -12.58 6.26 11.30
C PHE A 51 -12.67 7.17 12.54
N ALA A 52 -13.84 7.75 12.80
CA ALA A 52 -14.08 8.62 13.95
C ALA A 52 -13.67 7.94 15.28
N GLY A 53 -12.73 8.53 16.00
CA GLY A 53 -12.16 7.98 17.24
C GLY A 53 -10.91 7.12 17.08
N ALA A 54 -10.41 6.92 15.86
CA ALA A 54 -9.09 6.32 15.64
C ALA A 54 -7.98 7.27 16.12
N ARG A 55 -6.92 6.71 16.70
CA ARG A 55 -5.74 7.47 17.11
C ARG A 55 -5.06 8.00 15.85
N ALA A 56 -4.95 9.32 15.72
CA ALA A 56 -4.29 9.94 14.57
C ALA A 56 -2.79 9.69 14.68
N HIS A 57 -2.26 8.80 13.83
CA HIS A 57 -0.83 8.62 13.60
C HIS A 57 -0.46 9.35 12.32
N GLY A 58 0.68 10.05 12.32
CA GLY A 58 1.17 10.67 11.10
C GLY A 58 1.59 9.62 10.07
N GLU A 59 1.55 9.98 8.79
CA GLU A 59 1.99 9.11 7.69
C GLU A 59 3.41 8.58 7.90
N GLN A 60 4.31 9.43 8.40
CA GLN A 60 5.70 9.06 8.70
C GLN A 60 5.81 8.06 9.85
N ASP A 61 4.98 8.18 10.88
CA ASP A 61 4.98 7.26 12.01
C ASP A 61 4.53 5.87 11.55
N VAL A 62 3.49 5.83 10.71
CA VAL A 62 2.99 4.57 10.12
C VAL A 62 4.03 3.95 9.20
N ALA A 63 4.66 4.74 8.33
CA ALA A 63 5.71 4.24 7.44
C ALA A 63 6.86 3.58 8.22
N ARG A 64 7.30 4.22 9.32
CA ARG A 64 8.34 3.67 10.19
C ARG A 64 7.88 2.45 10.97
N ALA A 65 6.63 2.44 11.45
CA ALA A 65 6.09 1.31 12.19
C ALA A 65 5.92 0.07 11.32
N LEU A 66 5.63 0.24 10.03
CA LEU A 66 5.55 -0.83 9.05
C LEU A 66 6.88 -1.17 8.35
N ASP A 67 7.97 -0.47 8.71
CA ASP A 67 9.30 -0.60 8.09
C ASP A 67 9.29 -0.47 6.55
N LEU A 68 8.47 0.45 6.02
CA LEU A 68 8.29 0.59 4.57
C LEU A 68 9.54 1.13 3.88
N ASP A 69 9.79 0.62 2.67
CA ASP A 69 10.78 1.18 1.74
C ASP A 69 10.63 2.70 1.56
N SER A 70 11.77 3.39 1.44
CA SER A 70 11.79 4.84 1.25
C SER A 70 11.04 5.24 -0.02
N GLY A 71 10.01 6.08 0.15
CA GLY A 71 9.19 6.57 -0.96
C GLY A 71 7.89 5.79 -1.19
N THR A 72 7.65 4.68 -0.47
CA THR A 72 6.35 4.00 -0.45
C THR A 72 5.29 4.95 0.13
N PRO A 73 4.23 5.30 -0.62
CA PRO A 73 3.24 6.26 -0.16
C PRO A 73 2.38 5.71 0.98
N VAL A 74 2.23 6.51 2.03
CA VAL A 74 1.20 6.33 3.06
C VAL A 74 0.15 7.43 2.86
N VAL A 75 -1.12 7.05 2.86
CA VAL A 75 -2.25 7.97 2.62
C VAL A 75 -3.26 7.81 3.73
N LEU A 76 -3.61 8.89 4.43
CA LEU A 76 -4.72 8.86 5.36
C LEU A 76 -6.05 8.84 4.59
N CYS A 77 -6.96 7.94 4.95
CA CYS A 77 -8.27 7.85 4.30
C CYS A 77 -9.39 7.49 5.28
N ASP A 78 -10.64 7.77 4.90
CA ASP A 78 -11.82 7.10 5.47
C ASP A 78 -12.46 6.27 4.36
N ALA A 79 -12.38 4.95 4.47
CA ALA A 79 -12.89 4.04 3.45
C ALA A 79 -14.42 4.13 3.25
N ARG A 80 -15.15 4.80 4.15
CA ARG A 80 -16.59 5.07 4.02
C ARG A 80 -16.86 6.27 3.12
N GLU A 81 -15.87 7.12 2.90
CA GLU A 81 -15.98 8.31 2.06
C GLU A 81 -15.43 8.04 0.66
N LYS A 82 -16.32 8.14 -0.34
CA LYS A 82 -15.97 7.84 -1.74
C LYS A 82 -14.82 8.70 -2.26
N ASP A 83 -14.81 9.99 -1.93
CA ASP A 83 -13.74 10.89 -2.37
C ASP A 83 -12.41 10.55 -1.70
N SER A 84 -12.42 10.13 -0.45
CA SER A 84 -11.21 9.67 0.24
C SER A 84 -10.63 8.41 -0.42
N GLY A 85 -11.47 7.43 -0.75
CA GLY A 85 -11.03 6.23 -1.49
C GLY A 85 -10.52 6.54 -2.89
N LYS A 86 -11.12 7.52 -3.59
CA LYS A 86 -10.66 7.99 -4.90
C LYS A 86 -9.23 8.54 -4.83
N GLU A 87 -8.90 9.35 -3.82
CA GLU A 87 -7.55 9.90 -3.66
C GLU A 87 -6.51 8.80 -3.43
N VAL A 88 -6.85 7.74 -2.67
CA VAL A 88 -5.98 6.57 -2.50
C VAL A 88 -5.67 5.90 -3.84
N LEU A 89 -6.69 5.69 -4.67
CA LEU A 89 -6.52 5.06 -5.99
C LEU A 89 -5.72 5.93 -6.96
N ILE A 90 -5.94 7.25 -6.96
CA ILE A 90 -5.13 8.19 -7.74
C ILE A 90 -3.66 8.06 -7.33
N ARG A 91 -3.39 8.08 -6.02
CA ARG A 91 -2.04 7.98 -5.49
C ARG A 91 -1.35 6.67 -5.89
N LEU A 92 -2.08 5.56 -5.88
CA LEU A 92 -1.58 4.26 -6.35
C LEU A 92 -1.16 4.33 -7.82
N VAL A 93 -2.02 4.83 -8.70
CA VAL A 93 -1.74 4.88 -10.14
C VAL A 93 -0.53 5.77 -10.43
N GLU A 94 -0.44 6.94 -9.80
CA GLU A 94 0.71 7.83 -9.94
C GLU A 94 2.02 7.17 -9.47
N TYR A 95 1.98 6.48 -8.33
CA TYR A 95 3.15 5.81 -7.78
C TYR A 95 3.60 4.64 -8.66
N ALA A 96 2.66 3.79 -9.08
CA ALA A 96 2.93 2.70 -9.99
C ALA A 96 3.53 3.21 -11.31
N GLY A 97 2.96 4.27 -11.89
CA GLY A 97 3.48 4.88 -13.11
C GLY A 97 4.95 5.32 -12.98
N ARG A 98 5.30 6.02 -11.89
CA ARG A 98 6.69 6.42 -11.61
C ARG A 98 7.61 5.21 -11.46
N MET A 99 7.19 4.19 -10.73
CA MET A 99 7.99 2.99 -10.48
C MET A 99 8.26 2.21 -11.77
N TYR A 100 7.24 2.03 -12.62
CA TYR A 100 7.40 1.34 -13.90
C TYR A 100 8.27 2.15 -14.87
N THR A 101 8.14 3.47 -14.87
CA THR A 101 8.99 4.36 -15.69
C THR A 101 10.45 4.24 -15.27
N ALA A 102 10.74 4.29 -13.96
CA ALA A 102 12.09 4.12 -13.44
C ALA A 102 12.70 2.78 -13.86
N ARG A 103 11.96 1.68 -13.70
CA ARG A 103 12.41 0.33 -14.12
C ARG A 103 12.69 0.23 -15.61
N LEU A 104 11.87 0.87 -16.43
CA LEU A 104 12.07 0.88 -17.87
C LEU A 104 13.38 1.59 -18.20
N LEU A 105 13.64 2.75 -17.59
CA LEU A 105 14.89 3.49 -17.77
C LEU A 105 16.11 2.66 -17.32
N ASP A 106 16.03 1.99 -16.17
CA ASP A 106 17.10 1.13 -15.66
C ASP A 106 17.38 -0.08 -16.57
N SER A 107 16.38 -0.55 -17.34
CA SER A 107 16.54 -1.68 -18.25
C SER A 107 17.18 -1.35 -19.61
N VAL A 108 17.29 -0.04 -19.93
CA VAL A 108 17.84 0.44 -21.21
C VAL A 108 19.28 0.97 -21.05
N GLY A 109 19.74 1.21 -19.82
CA GLY A 109 21.11 1.62 -19.50
C GLY A 109 22.03 0.45 -19.22
#